data_AF-A0A1G2GR53-F1
#
_entry.id   AF-A0A1G2GR53-F1
#
_cell.length_a   1.000
_cell.length_b   1.000
_cell.length_c   1.000
_cell.angle_alpha   90.00
_cell.angle_beta   90.00
_cell.angle_gamma   90.00
#
_symmetry.space_group_name_H-M   'P 1'
#
loop_
_entity.id
_entity.type
_entity.pdbx_description
1 polymer ?
#
loop_
_entity_poly.entity_id
_entity_poly.type
_entity_poly.pdbx_seq_one_letter_code
_entity_poly.pdbx_strand_id
1 'polypeptide(L)' 'MKKLRVNTADTSHKELAAIAKQCGFEFFEGAKHTKVKTKSGEFVTEIPRHNPLNKHTAKGIVEAMNEHGAGIEFS' A
#
# COMPACT_ATOMS: atom_id res chain seq x y z
N MET A 1 17.28 -0.28 -10.00
CA MET A 1 15.87 -0.62 -9.68
C MET A 1 15.00 0.57 -10.03
N LYS A 2 13.90 0.37 -10.75
CA LYS A 2 12.95 1.44 -11.11
C LYS A 2 12.25 1.87 -9.82
N LYS A 3 12.33 3.14 -9.43
CA LYS A 3 11.62 3.65 -8.25
C LYS A 3 10.11 3.58 -8.51
N LEU A 4 9.36 3.02 -7.57
CA LEU A 4 7.91 2.95 -7.64
C LEU A 4 7.33 4.30 -7.21
N ARG A 5 6.33 4.79 -7.94
CA ARG A 5 5.69 6.08 -7.65
C ARG A 5 4.17 5.95 -7.57
N VAL A 6 3.56 6.61 -6.58
CA VAL A 6 2.11 6.69 -6.36
C VAL A 6 1.63 8.13 -6.41
N ASN A 7 0.49 8.38 -7.04
CA ASN A 7 -0.24 9.63 -6.85
C ASN A 7 -1.25 9.47 -5.71
N THR A 8 -0.94 9.93 -4.50
CA THR A 8 -1.82 9.73 -3.34
C THR A 8 -3.12 10.51 -3.43
N ALA A 9 -3.18 11.56 -4.25
CA ALA A 9 -4.40 12.35 -4.45
C ALA A 9 -5.46 11.63 -5.32
N ASP A 10 -5.03 10.67 -6.15
CA ASP A 10 -5.88 9.93 -7.07
C ASP A 10 -5.34 8.50 -7.21
N THR A 11 -5.48 7.70 -6.16
CA THR A 11 -5.10 6.29 -6.16
C THR A 11 -6.27 5.40 -5.77
N SER A 12 -6.18 4.15 -6.21
CA SER A 12 -7.16 3.11 -5.89
C SER A 12 -6.55 2.04 -5.01
N HIS A 13 -7.41 1.30 -4.31
CA HIS A 13 -6.96 0.14 -3.53
C HIS A 13 -6.20 -0.90 -4.37
N LYS A 14 -6.56 -1.04 -5.66
CA LYS A 14 -5.89 -1.97 -6.59
C LYS A 14 -4.47 -1.55 -6.90
N GLU A 15 -4.25 -0.25 -7.08
CA GLU A 15 -2.93 0.32 -7.35
C GLU A 15 -2.01 0.17 -6.14
N LEU A 16 -2.48 0.53 -4.94
CA LEU A 16 -1.73 0.34 -3.70
C LEU A 16 -1.42 -1.14 -3.44
N ALA A 17 -2.36 -2.05 -3.69
CA ALA A 17 -2.11 -3.49 -3.57
C ALA A 17 -1.09 -4.00 -4.60
N ALA A 18 -1.15 -3.51 -5.85
CA ALA A 18 -0.19 -3.86 -6.89
C ALA A 18 1.23 -3.39 -6.53
N ILE A 19 1.36 -2.21 -5.93
CA ILE A 19 2.65 -1.66 -5.49
C ILE A 19 3.18 -2.41 -4.28
N ALA A 20 2.33 -2.70 -3.29
CA ALA A 20 2.70 -3.55 -2.16
C ALA A 20 3.25 -4.91 -2.64
N LYS A 21 2.62 -5.52 -3.65
CA LYS A 21 3.10 -6.75 -4.27
C LYS A 21 4.47 -6.58 -4.94
N GLN A 22 4.69 -5.48 -5.66
CA GLN A 22 5.98 -5.18 -6.31
C GLN A 22 7.09 -4.92 -5.29
N CYS A 23 6.76 -4.39 -4.11
CA CYS A 23 7.67 -4.24 -2.98
C CYS A 23 7.93 -5.56 -2.22
N GLY A 24 7.24 -6.64 -2.58
CA GLY A 24 7.43 -7.96 -1.98
C GLY A 24 6.69 -8.18 -0.67
N PHE A 25 5.68 -7.39 -0.36
CA PHE A 25 4.76 -7.65 0.74
C PHE A 25 3.76 -8.76 0.39
N GLU A 26 3.27 -9.43 1.42
CA GLU A 26 2.14 -10.35 1.33
C GLU A 26 0.83 -9.61 1.58
N PHE A 27 -0.25 -10.08 0.93
CA PHE A 27 -1.56 -9.46 1.01
C PHE A 27 -2.64 -10.50 1.29
N PHE A 28 -3.53 -10.15 2.23
CA PHE A 28 -4.67 -10.97 2.60
C PHE A 28 -5.93 -10.17 2.35
N GLU A 29 -6.68 -10.56 1.32
CA GLU A 29 -7.92 -9.89 0.96
C GLU A 29 -9.05 -10.29 1.92
N GLY A 30 -9.56 -9.32 2.67
CA GLY A 30 -10.81 -9.44 3.39
C GLY A 30 -11.99 -8.86 2.59
N ALA A 31 -13.17 -8.89 3.21
CA ALA A 31 -14.39 -8.36 2.62
C ALA A 31 -14.35 -6.83 2.40
N LYS A 32 -13.77 -6.07 3.35
CA LYS A 32 -13.73 -4.60 3.31
C LYS A 32 -12.32 -4.01 3.19
N HIS A 33 -11.30 -4.75 3.60
CA HIS A 33 -9.91 -4.27 3.66
C HIS A 33 -8.98 -5.37 3.14
N THR A 34 -7.83 -4.96 2.61
CA THR A 34 -6.70 -5.84 2.27
C THR A 34 -5.61 -5.62 3.30
N LYS A 35 -5.24 -6.67 4.04
CA LYS A 35 -4.14 -6.61 5.01
C LYS A 35 -2.82 -6.75 4.27
N VAL A 36 -1.86 -5.89 4.58
CA VAL A 36 -0.50 -5.93 4.05
C VAL A 36 0.44 -6.38 5.15
N LYS A 37 1.27 -7.38 4.85
CA LYS A 37 2.25 -7.94 5.78
C LYS A 37 3.62 -8.07 5.13
N THR A 38 4.68 -8.02 5.92
CA THR A 38 6.02 -8.41 5.46
C THR A 38 6.07 -9.92 5.20
N LYS A 39 7.12 -10.40 4.51
CA LYS A 39 7.35 -11.84 4.32
C LYS A 39 7.60 -12.61 5.62
N SER A 40 8.00 -11.93 6.69
CA SER A 40 8.14 -12.53 8.03
C SER A 40 6.80 -12.61 8.77
N GLY A 41 5.71 -12.11 8.18
CA GLY A 41 4.37 -12.14 8.76
C GLY A 41 4.04 -10.94 9.65
N GLU A 42 4.93 -9.95 9.74
CA GLU A 42 4.71 -8.71 10.47
C GLU A 42 3.61 -7.87 9.79
N PHE A 43 2.71 -7.31 10.58
CA PHE A 43 1.65 -6.45 10.07
C PHE A 43 2.20 -5.06 9.72
N VAL A 44 1.92 -4.61 8.49
CA VAL A 44 2.37 -3.29 8.00
C VAL A 44 1.20 -2.31 8.03
N THR A 45 0.11 -2.61 7.32
CA THR A 45 -1.04 -1.71 7.20
C THR A 45 -2.27 -2.43 6.61
N GLU A 46 -3.40 -1.72 6.55
CA GLU A 46 -4.63 -2.15 5.87
C GLU A 46 -5.02 -1.17 4.76
N ILE A 47 -5.38 -1.71 3.59
CA ILE A 47 -5.85 -0.94 2.43
C ILE A 47 -7.39 -1.10 2.34
N PRO A 48 -8.19 -0.04 2.54
CA PRO A 48 -9.64 -0.09 2.34
C PRO A 48 -10.00 -0.42 0.88
N ARG A 49 -11.02 -1.26 0.67
CA ARG A 49 -11.45 -1.71 -0.68
C ARG A 49 -12.54 -0.83 -1.30
N HIS A 50 -12.70 0.41 -0.84
CA HIS A 50 -13.56 1.39 -1.48
C HIS A 50 -12.74 2.34 -2.35
N ASN A 51 -13.37 2.93 -3.35
CA ASN A 51 -12.79 3.99 -4.17
C ASN A 51 -13.75 5.20 -4.17
N PRO A 52 -13.23 6.43 -4.24
CA PRO A 52 -11.82 6.81 -4.16
C PRO A 52 -11.27 6.69 -2.73
N LEU A 53 -9.95 6.50 -2.59
CA LEU A 53 -9.30 6.58 -1.28
C LEU A 53 -9.03 8.03 -0.92
N ASN A 54 -9.18 8.38 0.37
CA ASN A 54 -8.76 9.69 0.85
C ASN A 54 -7.24 9.82 0.72
N LYS A 55 -6.77 10.96 0.20
CA LYS A 55 -5.34 11.29 0.08
C LYS A 55 -4.55 11.03 1.35
N HIS A 56 -5.09 11.41 2.52
CA HIS A 56 -4.41 11.17 3.80
C HIS A 56 -4.25 9.68 4.11
N THR A 57 -5.29 8.89 3.83
CA THR A 57 -5.25 7.43 4.00
C THR A 57 -4.25 6.79 3.06
N ALA A 58 -4.30 7.15 1.76
CA ALA A 58 -3.36 6.67 0.77
C ALA A 58 -1.91 7.01 1.13
N LYS A 59 -1.67 8.25 1.58
CA LYS A 59 -0.36 8.69 2.07
C LYS A 59 0.11 7.86 3.27
N GLY A 60 -0.71 7.71 4.31
CA GLY A 60 -0.36 6.93 5.50
C GLY A 60 -0.07 5.45 5.20
N ILE A 61 -0.78 4.86 4.22
CA ILE A 61 -0.50 3.51 3.73
C ILE A 61 0.90 3.43 3.10
N VAL A 62 1.25 4.38 2.23
CA VAL A 62 2.55 4.40 1.56
C VAL A 62 3.68 4.68 2.56
N GLU A 63 3.45 5.58 3.52
CA GLU A 63 4.40 5.86 4.61
C GLU A 63 4.67 4.60 5.44
N ALA A 64 3.62 3.88 5.87
CA ALA A 64 3.78 2.61 6.57
C ALA A 64 4.58 1.58 5.75
N MET A 65 4.29 1.43 4.45
CA MET A 65 5.09 0.54 3.59
C MET A 65 6.57 0.97 3.52
N ASN A 66 6.83 2.27 3.46
CA ASN A 66 8.18 2.81 3.39
C ASN A 66 8.98 2.59 4.69
N GLU A 67 8.34 2.68 5.85
CA GLU A 67 8.96 2.32 7.14
C GLU A 67 9.46 0.87 7.15
N HIS A 68 8.78 -0.02 6.41
CA HIS A 68 9.20 -1.41 6.22
C HIS A 68 10.05 -1.64 4.95
N GLY A 69 10.64 -0.59 4.36
CA GLY A 69 11.68 -0.70 3.33
C GLY A 69 11.18 -0.69 1.87
N ALA A 70 9.94 -0.28 1.61
CA ALA A 70 9.36 -0.30 0.26
C ALA A 70 9.99 0.69 -0.75
N GLY A 71 10.51 1.83 -0.29
CA GLY A 71 11.18 2.83 -1.13
C GLY A 71 10.28 3.49 -2.21
N ILE A 72 8.99 3.66 -1.91
CA ILE A 72 7.96 4.22 -2.78
C ILE A 72 7.99 5.76 -2.71
N GLU A 73 8.12 6.43 -3.85
CA GLU A 73 7.92 7.88 -3.96
C GLU A 73 6.43 8.20 -4.09
N PHE A 74 5.96 9.28 -3.47
CA PHE A 74 4.56 9.69 -3.60
C PHE A 74 4.40 11.20 -3.73
N SER A 75 3.35 11.63 -4.45
CA SER A 75 2.92 13.04 -4.61
C SER A 75 1.47 13.27 -4.21
#